data_AF-A0A2N2FCM8-F1
#
_entry.id   AF-A0A2N2FCM8-F1
#
_cell.length_a   1.000
_cell.length_b   1.000
_cell.length_c   1.000
_cell.angle_alpha   90.00
_cell.angle_beta   90.00
_cell.angle_gamma   90.00
#
_symmetry.space_group_name_H-M   'P 1'
#
loop_
_entity.id
_entity.type
_entity.pdbx_description
1 polymer ?
#
loop_
_entity_poly.entity_id
_entity_poly.type
_entity_poly.pdbx_seq_one_letter_code
_entity_poly.pdbx_strand_id
1 'polypeptide(L)'
;TEDQLNIIAAKVKDLADKKKDIYDEDLEAILYEEVYRGKDKYSLVYLNVVSGNVAIPSATMEMQVDKKIIREAGFGNGPVDATFAAIRNITKTNYPLLKYVVNAITGGSDAQGETMVQLQYNGHTVVGRGAHPDVIVASAKAYINALNRLEFLKDNVGRLKVELSQEMR
;
A
#
# COMPACT_ATOMS: atom_id res chain seq x y z
N THR A 1 -11.11 12.80 -17.15
CA THR A 1 -11.15 13.94 -18.12
C THR A 1 -9.98 13.80 -19.09
N GLU A 2 -9.99 14.53 -20.21
CA GLU A 2 -8.83 14.54 -21.15
C GLU A 2 -7.52 14.88 -20.43
N ASP A 3 -7.55 15.78 -19.45
CA ASP A 3 -6.38 16.13 -18.64
C ASP A 3 -5.80 14.94 -17.85
N GLN A 4 -6.65 14.13 -17.22
CA GLN A 4 -6.22 12.93 -16.51
C GLN A 4 -5.61 11.89 -17.46
N LEU A 5 -6.19 11.75 -18.66
CA LEU A 5 -5.69 10.86 -19.70
C LEU A 5 -4.29 11.28 -20.18
N ASN A 6 -4.07 12.59 -20.37
CA ASN A 6 -2.76 13.13 -20.75
C ASN A 6 -1.71 12.90 -19.65
N ILE A 7 -2.08 13.08 -18.38
CA ILE A 7 -1.17 12.85 -17.24
C ILE A 7 -0.80 11.36 -17.14
N ILE A 8 -1.77 10.46 -17.27
CA ILE A 8 -1.52 9.01 -17.27
C ILE A 8 -0.60 8.63 -18.44
N ALA A 9 -0.89 9.11 -19.66
CA ALA A 9 -0.07 8.82 -20.84
C ALA A 9 1.39 9.28 -20.66
N ALA A 10 1.60 10.46 -20.08
CA ALA A 10 2.94 10.95 -19.76
C ALA A 10 3.66 10.03 -18.76
N LYS A 11 2.98 9.60 -17.68
CA LYS A 11 3.57 8.68 -16.70
C LYS A 11 3.86 7.29 -17.26
N VAL A 12 3.00 6.76 -18.13
CA VAL A 12 3.25 5.48 -18.82
C VAL A 12 4.48 5.60 -19.70
N LYS A 13 4.64 6.73 -20.41
CA LYS A 13 5.82 7.00 -21.22
C LYS A 13 7.09 7.10 -20.36
N ASP A 14 7.05 7.85 -19.26
CA ASP A 14 8.17 7.97 -18.32
C ASP A 14 8.58 6.61 -17.74
N LEU A 15 7.61 5.71 -17.54
CA LEU A 15 7.87 4.36 -17.08
C LEU A 15 8.48 3.48 -18.18
N ALA A 16 7.96 3.58 -19.41
CA ALA A 16 8.50 2.89 -20.58
C ALA A 16 9.96 3.24 -20.84
N ASP A 17 10.33 4.50 -20.62
CA ASP A 17 11.71 4.97 -20.79
C ASP A 17 12.66 4.41 -19.72
N LYS A 18 12.13 4.00 -18.55
CA LYS A 18 12.91 3.47 -17.41
C LYS A 18 12.92 1.94 -17.32
N LYS A 19 11.90 1.27 -17.86
CA LYS A 19 11.67 -0.17 -17.67
C LYS A 19 11.42 -0.83 -19.03
N LYS A 20 12.23 -1.84 -19.37
CA LYS A 20 12.13 -2.57 -20.65
C LYS A 20 10.77 -3.22 -20.87
N ASP A 21 10.21 -3.81 -19.82
CA ASP A 21 8.92 -4.49 -19.84
C ASP A 21 7.98 -3.79 -18.85
N ILE A 22 6.86 -3.30 -19.37
CA ILE A 22 5.77 -2.73 -18.57
C ILE A 22 4.73 -3.83 -18.40
N TYR A 23 4.33 -4.07 -17.16
CA TYR A 23 3.30 -5.05 -16.82
C TYR A 23 2.00 -4.33 -16.44
N ASP A 24 0.89 -5.07 -16.47
CA ASP A 24 -0.43 -4.53 -16.14
C ASP A 24 -0.44 -3.88 -14.74
N GLU A 25 0.27 -4.46 -13.77
CA GLU A 25 0.38 -3.93 -12.42
C GLU A 25 1.07 -2.54 -12.37
N ASP A 26 1.95 -2.26 -13.32
CA ASP A 26 2.60 -0.95 -13.41
C ASP A 26 1.64 0.11 -13.96
N LEU A 27 0.80 -0.25 -14.94
CA LEU A 27 -0.23 0.62 -15.49
C LEU A 27 -1.33 0.89 -14.46
N GLU A 28 -1.76 -0.15 -13.73
CA GLU A 28 -2.70 -0.04 -12.61
C GLU A 28 -2.17 0.87 -11.51
N ALA A 29 -0.87 0.81 -11.21
CA ALA A 29 -0.24 1.71 -10.23
C ALA A 29 -0.34 3.17 -10.66
N ILE A 30 -0.09 3.48 -11.93
CA ILE A 30 -0.20 4.84 -12.48
C ILE A 30 -1.65 5.31 -12.46
N LEU A 31 -2.58 4.45 -12.86
CA LEU A 31 -4.01 4.74 -12.86
C LEU A 31 -4.51 5.07 -11.44
N TYR A 32 -4.11 4.26 -10.45
CA TYR A 32 -4.47 4.50 -9.06
C TYR A 32 -3.96 5.86 -8.56
N GLU A 33 -2.71 6.19 -8.86
CA GLU A 33 -2.08 7.45 -8.41
C GLU A 33 -2.75 8.69 -8.99
N GLU A 34 -3.17 8.65 -10.26
CA GLU A 34 -3.70 9.83 -10.97
C GLU A 34 -5.23 9.97 -10.93
N VAL A 35 -5.96 8.85 -10.90
CA VAL A 35 -7.43 8.87 -11.00
C VAL A 35 -8.09 8.84 -9.63
N TYR A 36 -7.49 8.18 -8.64
CA TYR A 36 -8.22 7.73 -7.45
C TYR A 36 -7.74 8.28 -6.10
N ARG A 37 -6.89 9.32 -6.10
CA ARG A 37 -6.33 9.97 -4.88
C ARG A 37 -7.33 10.53 -3.83
N GLY A 38 -8.64 10.24 -3.95
CA GLY A 38 -9.70 10.76 -3.08
C GLY A 38 -10.58 9.72 -2.36
N LYS A 39 -10.28 8.42 -2.40
CA LYS A 39 -11.09 7.38 -1.73
C LYS A 39 -10.25 6.28 -1.04
N ASP A 40 -9.14 6.65 -0.43
CA ASP A 40 -8.40 5.68 0.40
C ASP A 40 -9.29 5.19 1.55
N LYS A 41 -9.54 3.88 1.59
CA LYS A 41 -10.32 3.25 2.66
C LYS A 41 -9.56 3.26 3.98
N TYR A 42 -8.24 3.12 3.92
CA TYR A 42 -7.36 3.02 5.07
C TYR A 42 -6.40 4.20 5.11
N SER A 43 -6.28 4.85 6.27
CA SER A 43 -5.22 5.84 6.52
C SER A 43 -4.63 5.69 7.92
N LEU A 44 -3.33 5.95 8.02
CA LEU A 44 -2.60 5.91 9.30
C LEU A 44 -2.89 7.17 10.11
N VAL A 45 -3.31 7.00 11.36
CA VAL A 45 -3.55 8.11 12.30
C VAL A 45 -2.47 8.15 13.37
N TYR A 46 -2.16 7.01 13.98
CA TYR A 46 -1.19 6.90 15.05
C TYR A 46 -0.42 5.57 14.96
N LEU A 47 0.85 5.62 15.31
CA LEU A 47 1.70 4.45 15.45
C LEU A 47 2.66 4.65 16.61
N ASN A 48 2.65 3.72 17.55
CA ASN A 48 3.69 3.55 18.55
C ASN A 48 4.21 2.13 18.48
N VAL A 49 5.54 2.00 18.43
CA VAL A 49 6.21 0.71 18.33
C VAL A 49 7.25 0.63 19.43
N VAL A 50 7.20 -0.47 20.18
CA VAL A 50 8.18 -0.81 21.20
C VAL A 50 8.89 -2.06 20.75
N SER A 51 10.21 -2.00 20.68
CA SER A 51 11.04 -3.15 20.32
C SER A 51 12.40 -3.06 21.00
N GLY A 52 13.08 -4.18 21.11
CA GLY A 52 14.42 -4.28 21.68
C GLY A 52 14.96 -5.68 21.48
N ASN A 53 16.24 -5.90 21.82
CA ASN A 53 16.88 -7.20 21.61
C ASN A 53 16.21 -8.36 22.38
N VAL A 54 15.62 -8.07 23.55
CA VAL A 54 14.96 -9.06 24.43
C VAL A 54 13.46 -8.80 24.58
N ALA A 55 13.03 -7.55 24.33
CA ALA A 55 11.63 -7.18 24.43
C ALA A 55 10.84 -7.83 23.29
N ILE A 56 9.66 -8.37 23.58
CA ILE A 56 8.71 -8.83 22.56
C ILE A 56 8.26 -7.60 21.77
N PRO A 57 8.59 -7.49 20.46
CA PRO A 57 8.19 -6.34 19.66
C PRO A 57 6.67 -6.21 19.59
N SER A 58 6.19 -5.00 19.85
CA SER A 58 4.76 -4.67 19.81
C SER A 58 4.52 -3.34 19.11
N ALA A 59 3.36 -3.22 18.47
CA ALA A 59 2.91 -2.00 17.82
C ALA A 59 1.47 -1.70 18.24
N THR A 60 1.23 -0.51 18.80
CA THR A 60 -0.11 0.04 18.98
C THR A 60 -0.40 0.99 17.83
N MET A 61 -1.52 0.79 17.15
CA MET A 61 -1.86 1.55 15.95
C MET A 61 -3.29 2.07 16.02
N GLU A 62 -3.47 3.30 15.52
CA GLU A 62 -4.77 3.78 15.09
C GLU A 62 -4.78 4.00 13.59
N MET A 63 -5.83 3.50 12.95
CA MET A 63 -6.11 3.78 11.56
C MET A 63 -7.53 4.31 11.43
N GLN A 64 -7.71 5.23 10.50
CA GLN A 64 -9.03 5.54 10.00
C GLN A 64 -9.37 4.48 8.94
N VAL A 65 -10.48 3.77 9.16
CA VAL A 65 -11.09 2.84 8.23
C VAL A 65 -12.41 3.45 7.79
N ASP A 66 -12.49 3.85 6.53
CA ASP A 66 -13.55 4.70 5.99
C ASP A 66 -13.69 6.02 6.78
N LYS A 67 -14.68 6.08 7.69
CA LYS A 67 -14.95 7.25 8.55
C LYS A 67 -14.81 6.96 10.03
N LYS A 68 -14.31 5.77 10.39
CA LYS A 68 -14.18 5.33 11.79
C LYS A 68 -12.71 5.18 12.15
N ILE A 69 -12.35 5.66 13.34
CA ILE A 69 -11.03 5.40 13.91
C ILE A 69 -11.10 4.07 14.66
N ILE A 70 -10.17 3.17 14.36
CA ILE A 70 -10.02 1.87 15.01
C ILE A 70 -8.62 1.82 15.61
N ARG A 71 -8.54 1.37 16.87
CA ARG A 71 -7.28 1.16 17.60
C ARG A 71 -7.11 -0.31 17.91
N GLU A 72 -5.94 -0.85 17.57
CA GLU A 72 -5.55 -2.23 17.86
C GLU A 72 -4.05 -2.30 18.17
N ALA A 73 -3.62 -3.45 18.66
CA ALA A 73 -2.21 -3.78 18.83
C ALA A 73 -1.82 -5.02 18.01
N GLY A 74 -0.54 -5.11 17.68
CA GLY A 74 0.09 -6.25 17.04
C GLY A 74 1.39 -6.61 17.73
N PHE A 75 1.75 -7.88 17.66
CA PHE A 75 3.03 -8.42 18.13
C PHE A 75 3.72 -9.11 16.96
N GLY A 76 5.04 -9.22 17.00
CA GLY A 76 5.79 -9.86 15.92
C GLY A 76 7.24 -10.10 16.29
N ASN A 77 7.99 -10.67 15.35
CA ASN A 77 9.42 -10.97 15.54
C ASN A 77 10.31 -9.72 15.46
N GLY A 78 9.76 -8.59 15.02
CA GLY A 78 10.45 -7.31 14.90
C GLY A 78 9.44 -6.15 14.83
N PRO A 79 9.92 -4.89 14.87
CA PRO A 79 9.05 -3.71 14.88
C PRO A 79 8.15 -3.62 13.64
N VAL A 80 8.68 -4.00 12.46
CA VAL A 80 7.93 -4.02 11.20
C VAL A 80 6.86 -5.11 11.20
N ASP A 81 7.19 -6.31 11.68
CA ASP A 81 6.24 -7.42 11.74
C ASP A 81 5.10 -7.12 12.73
N ALA A 82 5.40 -6.57 13.90
CA ALA A 82 4.40 -6.12 14.87
C ALA A 82 3.48 -5.03 14.28
N THR A 83 4.06 -4.10 13.52
CA THR A 83 3.32 -3.06 12.79
C THR A 83 2.36 -3.67 11.78
N PHE A 84 2.83 -4.63 10.96
CA PHE A 84 1.97 -5.31 9.99
C PHE A 84 0.91 -6.16 10.67
N ALA A 85 1.21 -6.79 11.81
CA ALA A 85 0.23 -7.51 12.62
C ALA A 85 -0.88 -6.57 13.13
N ALA A 86 -0.53 -5.36 13.59
CA ALA A 86 -1.53 -4.37 14.01
C ALA A 86 -2.43 -3.96 12.83
N ILE A 87 -1.87 -3.70 11.64
CA ILE A 87 -2.63 -3.40 10.42
C ILE A 87 -3.58 -4.54 10.06
N ARG A 88 -3.09 -5.80 10.09
CA ARG A 88 -3.92 -6.99 9.84
C ARG A 88 -5.04 -7.13 10.86
N ASN A 89 -4.77 -6.84 12.13
CA ASN A 89 -5.77 -6.87 13.19
C ASN A 89 -6.84 -5.78 13.00
N ILE A 90 -6.50 -4.59 12.55
CA ILE A 90 -7.48 -3.52 12.26
C ILE A 90 -8.30 -3.88 11.03
N THR A 91 -7.64 -4.28 9.95
CA THR A 91 -8.28 -4.49 8.64
C THR A 91 -8.97 -5.85 8.51
N LYS A 92 -8.68 -6.77 9.45
CA LYS A 92 -9.12 -8.18 9.42
C LYS A 92 -8.71 -8.87 8.12
N THR A 93 -7.51 -8.57 7.63
CA THR A 93 -6.93 -9.17 6.41
C THR A 93 -5.62 -9.88 6.70
N ASN A 94 -5.25 -10.85 5.86
CA ASN A 94 -3.98 -11.57 5.97
C ASN A 94 -3.45 -11.97 4.58
N TYR A 95 -3.28 -10.98 3.70
CA TYR A 95 -2.73 -11.22 2.36
C TYR A 95 -1.25 -11.64 2.43
N PRO A 96 -0.79 -12.58 1.59
CA PRO A 96 0.62 -12.92 1.50
C PRO A 96 1.48 -11.70 1.17
N LEU A 97 2.50 -11.45 2.00
CA LEU A 97 3.55 -10.48 1.77
C LEU A 97 4.62 -11.13 0.89
N LEU A 98 4.66 -10.78 -0.39
CA LEU A 98 5.61 -11.36 -1.34
C LEU A 98 6.97 -10.67 -1.29
N LYS A 99 6.97 -9.35 -1.07
CA LYS A 99 8.19 -8.55 -1.11
C LYS A 99 8.11 -7.38 -0.15
N TYR A 100 9.21 -7.14 0.54
CA TYR A 100 9.42 -5.98 1.40
C TYR A 100 10.83 -5.44 1.12
N VAL A 101 10.92 -4.16 0.76
CA VAL A 101 12.20 -3.50 0.47
C VAL A 101 12.21 -2.15 1.18
N VAL A 102 13.31 -1.85 1.87
CA VAL A 102 13.58 -0.53 2.45
C VAL A 102 14.84 0.02 1.82
N ASN A 103 14.78 1.25 1.33
CA ASN A 103 15.90 1.97 0.76
C ASN A 103 16.05 3.33 1.48
N ALA A 104 17.29 3.81 1.59
CA ALA A 104 17.53 5.21 1.93
C ALA A 104 17.41 6.05 0.64
N ILE A 105 16.59 7.09 0.66
CA ILE A 105 16.45 8.02 -0.46
C ILE A 105 17.64 9.00 -0.48
N THR A 106 18.01 9.50 0.69
CA THR A 106 19.09 10.47 0.88
C THR A 106 20.13 9.92 1.84
N GLY A 107 21.38 10.38 1.70
CA GLY A 107 22.44 10.10 2.68
C GLY A 107 22.44 11.11 3.83
N GLY A 108 23.07 10.74 4.95
CA GLY A 108 23.17 11.58 6.15
C GLY A 108 22.21 11.18 7.26
N SER A 109 22.31 11.84 8.41
CA SER A 109 21.46 11.59 9.58
C SER A 109 19.97 11.89 9.35
N ASP A 110 19.66 12.69 8.32
CA ASP A 110 18.30 13.09 7.93
C ASP A 110 17.78 12.29 6.73
N ALA A 111 18.34 11.09 6.53
CA ALA A 111 17.94 10.18 5.46
C ALA A 111 16.42 9.89 5.53
N GLN A 112 15.70 10.13 4.43
CA GLN A 112 14.34 9.63 4.31
C GLN A 112 14.37 8.15 3.93
N GLY A 113 13.66 7.31 4.69
CA GLY A 113 13.42 5.92 4.32
C GLY A 113 12.28 5.83 3.31
N GLU A 114 12.54 5.17 2.18
CA GLU A 114 11.49 4.67 1.29
C GLU A 114 11.27 3.19 1.57
N THR A 115 10.01 2.78 1.63
CA THR A 115 9.64 1.38 1.76
C THR A 115 8.68 0.99 0.64
N MET A 116 8.89 -0.21 0.10
CA MET A 116 8.02 -0.87 -0.85
C MET A 116 7.50 -2.17 -0.25
N VAL A 117 6.19 -2.39 -0.33
CA VAL A 117 5.50 -3.61 0.09
C VAL A 117 4.75 -4.19 -1.10
N GLN A 118 4.92 -5.47 -1.37
CA GLN A 118 4.16 -6.21 -2.38
C GLN A 118 3.26 -7.25 -1.72
N LEU A 119 1.94 -7.14 -1.94
CA LEU A 119 0.93 -8.06 -1.44
C LEU A 119 0.32 -8.87 -2.59
N GLN A 120 -0.16 -10.08 -2.30
CA GLN A 120 -0.89 -10.91 -3.26
C GLN A 120 -2.35 -11.10 -2.87
N TYR A 121 -3.25 -11.09 -3.85
CA TYR A 121 -4.65 -11.41 -3.68
C TYR A 121 -5.21 -12.09 -4.94
N ASN A 122 -5.79 -13.29 -4.80
CA ASN A 122 -6.40 -14.05 -5.90
C ASN A 122 -5.52 -14.16 -7.15
N GLY A 123 -4.20 -14.39 -6.98
CA GLY A 123 -3.25 -14.49 -8.08
C GLY A 123 -2.73 -13.16 -8.62
N HIS A 124 -3.35 -12.02 -8.27
CA HIS A 124 -2.86 -10.69 -8.60
C HIS A 124 -1.90 -10.18 -7.54
N THR A 125 -0.96 -9.32 -7.94
CA THR A 125 -0.06 -8.65 -6.99
C THR A 125 -0.25 -7.15 -7.03
N VAL A 126 -0.12 -6.50 -5.87
CA VAL A 126 -0.09 -5.05 -5.77
C VAL A 126 1.19 -4.60 -5.10
N VAL A 127 1.63 -3.40 -5.46
CA VAL A 127 2.77 -2.76 -4.82
C VAL A 127 2.29 -1.49 -4.12
N GLY A 128 2.57 -1.34 -2.84
CA GLY A 128 2.43 -0.09 -2.10
C GLY A 128 3.79 0.51 -1.77
N ARG A 129 3.89 1.83 -1.77
CA ARG A 129 5.09 2.58 -1.42
C ARG A 129 4.81 3.55 -0.28
N GLY A 130 5.79 3.78 0.58
CA GLY A 130 5.70 4.73 1.69
C GLY A 130 7.05 5.39 1.94
N ALA A 131 7.04 6.69 2.20
CA ALA A 131 8.25 7.45 2.51
C ALA A 131 8.08 8.19 3.83
N HIS A 132 9.09 8.11 4.70
CA HIS A 132 9.13 8.80 5.98
C HIS A 132 10.56 8.76 6.58
N PRO A 133 11.00 9.76 7.36
CA PRO A 133 12.27 9.68 8.09
C PRO A 133 12.36 8.48 9.04
N ASP A 134 11.23 8.16 9.70
CA ASP A 134 11.09 6.90 10.45
C ASP A 134 10.71 5.75 9.50
N VAL A 135 11.60 4.77 9.36
CA VAL A 135 11.44 3.58 8.51
C VAL A 135 10.23 2.73 8.89
N ILE A 136 9.86 2.67 10.16
CA ILE A 136 8.71 1.89 10.62
C ILE A 136 7.41 2.58 10.16
N VAL A 137 7.35 3.91 10.24
CA VAL A 137 6.23 4.69 9.70
C VAL A 137 6.18 4.58 8.16
N ALA A 138 7.33 4.63 7.48
CA ALA A 138 7.41 4.41 6.04
C ALA A 138 6.86 3.02 5.66
N SER A 139 7.21 2.00 6.44
CA SER A 139 6.73 0.62 6.28
C SER A 139 5.22 0.51 6.47
N ALA A 140 4.66 1.13 7.52
CA ALA A 140 3.22 1.16 7.76
C ALA A 140 2.48 1.80 6.57
N LYS A 141 2.95 2.97 6.11
CA LYS A 141 2.38 3.67 4.95
C LYS A 141 2.45 2.82 3.68
N ALA A 142 3.58 2.15 3.42
CA ALA A 142 3.73 1.28 2.25
C ALA A 142 2.72 0.13 2.26
N TYR A 143 2.53 -0.52 3.41
CA TYR A 143 1.56 -1.60 3.56
C TYR A 143 0.13 -1.10 3.40
N ILE A 144 -0.24 0.01 4.04
CA ILE A 144 -1.56 0.63 3.93
C ILE A 144 -1.87 1.01 2.48
N ASN A 145 -0.91 1.59 1.77
CA ASN A 145 -1.05 1.93 0.36
C ASN A 145 -1.25 0.69 -0.52
N ALA A 146 -0.58 -0.42 -0.22
CA ALA A 146 -0.83 -1.70 -0.91
C ALA A 146 -2.26 -2.18 -0.64
N LEU A 147 -2.75 -2.08 0.60
CA LEU A 147 -4.13 -2.45 0.91
C LEU A 147 -5.15 -1.58 0.18
N ASN A 148 -4.96 -0.26 0.12
CA ASN A 148 -5.89 0.61 -0.63
C ASN A 148 -5.90 0.27 -2.13
N ARG A 149 -4.75 -0.08 -2.71
CA ARG A 149 -4.69 -0.60 -4.10
C ARG A 149 -5.46 -1.91 -4.27
N LEU A 150 -5.42 -2.81 -3.29
CA LEU A 150 -6.24 -4.04 -3.34
C LEU A 150 -7.74 -3.75 -3.29
N GLU A 151 -8.17 -2.81 -2.46
CA GLU A 151 -9.59 -2.43 -2.39
C GLU A 151 -10.05 -1.83 -3.72
N PHE A 152 -9.22 -1.00 -4.35
CA PHE A 152 -9.48 -0.51 -5.70
C PHE A 152 -9.61 -1.64 -6.73
N LEU A 153 -8.72 -2.63 -6.71
CA LEU A 153 -8.82 -3.77 -7.62
C LEU A 153 -10.11 -4.57 -7.42
N LYS A 154 -10.51 -4.81 -6.17
CA LYS A 154 -11.76 -5.54 -5.87
C LYS A 154 -12.99 -4.80 -6.40
N ASP A 155 -13.05 -3.49 -6.22
CA ASP A 155 -14.19 -2.67 -6.66
C ASP A 155 -14.31 -2.64 -8.19
N ASN A 156 -13.18 -2.57 -8.91
CA ASN A 156 -13.19 -2.49 -10.38
C ASN A 156 -13.36 -3.86 -11.05
N VAL A 157 -12.73 -4.92 -10.53
CA VAL A 157 -12.98 -6.29 -11.02
C VAL A 157 -14.45 -6.68 -10.78
N GLY A 158 -15.04 -6.24 -9.66
CA GLY A 158 -16.47 -6.39 -9.39
C GLY A 158 -17.33 -5.68 -10.43
N ARG A 159 -17.01 -4.43 -10.76
CA ARG A 159 -17.75 -3.63 -11.77
C ARG A 159 -17.65 -4.18 -13.19
N LEU A 160 -16.45 -4.55 -13.65
CA LEU A 160 -16.24 -5.14 -14.98
C LEU A 160 -17.05 -6.42 -15.18
N LYS A 161 -17.13 -7.29 -14.16
CA LYS A 161 -17.95 -8.50 -14.21
C LYS A 161 -19.44 -8.21 -14.31
N VAL A 162 -19.91 -7.14 -13.66
CA VAL A 162 -21.32 -6.72 -13.72
C VAL A 162 -21.67 -6.18 -15.10
N GLU A 163 -20.82 -5.32 -15.68
CA GLU A 163 -21.05 -4.74 -17.03
C GLU A 163 -21.03 -5.82 -18.13
N LEU A 164 -20.05 -6.73 -18.12
CA LEU A 164 -20.00 -7.86 -19.07
C LEU A 164 -21.22 -8.78 -18.97
N SER A 165 -21.76 -8.96 -17.77
CA SER A 165 -22.97 -9.78 -17.58
C SER A 165 -24.26 -9.10 -18.07
N GLN A 166 -24.27 -7.77 -18.18
CA GLN A 166 -25.39 -6.99 -18.69
C GLN A 166 -25.35 -6.84 -20.21
N GLU A 167 -24.17 -6.81 -20.84
CA GLU A 167 -24.03 -6.80 -22.30
C GLU A 167 -24.26 -8.17 -22.96
N MET A 168 -24.14 -9.26 -22.20
CA MET A 168 -24.42 -10.62 -22.66
C MET A 168 -25.89 -11.06 -22.48
N ARG A 169 -26.79 -10.14 -22.10
CA ARG A 169 -28.24 -10.35 -22.03
C ARG A 169 -28.95 -9.53 -23.09
#